data_AF-A0A847Y046-F1
#
_entry.id   AF-A0A847Y046-F1
#
_cell.length_a   1.000
_cell.length_b   1.000
_cell.length_c   1.000
_cell.angle_alpha   90.00
_cell.angle_beta   90.00
_cell.angle_gamma   90.00
#
_symmetry.space_group_name_H-M   'P 1'
#
loop_
_entity.id
_entity.type
_entity.pdbx_description
1 polymer ?
#
loop_
_entity_poly.entity_id
_entity_poly.type
_entity_poly.pdbx_seq_one_letter_code
_entity_poly.pdbx_strand_id
1 'polypeptide(L)'
;MKTISEKKLSELLVLVPEGDLDEVRYAKKARALAKSYHLDTTYIGMVQSADSEMETRRKLIRLSSLTEIDDVQSEFFLEKGSTWPDIVAHHFKPGDHLLCPRELEDALIKSRQDQSLRGQYGLDVSLVTGMIPPSRDEKLEHWLLNMLNWAGILLILSIAFILEINFDRQTIGALRITGDVMIAGLEVIVLVSWYKLFQKIHN
;
A
#
# COMPACT_ATOMS: atom_id res chain seq x y z
N MET A 1 -26.83 29.38 -9.20
CA MET A 1 -28.15 28.73 -9.40
C MET A 1 -28.06 27.37 -8.74
N LYS A 2 -28.56 27.22 -7.50
CA LYS A 2 -28.55 25.94 -6.77
C LYS A 2 -29.74 25.14 -7.28
N THR A 3 -29.48 24.12 -8.10
CA THR A 3 -30.48 23.11 -8.42
C THR A 3 -30.85 22.39 -7.13
N ILE A 4 -32.16 22.31 -6.90
CA ILE A 4 -32.79 21.65 -5.76
C ILE A 4 -32.34 20.19 -5.83
N SER A 5 -31.60 19.75 -4.82
CA SER A 5 -31.22 18.36 -4.63
C SER A 5 -32.50 17.55 -4.53
N GLU A 6 -32.88 16.90 -5.62
CA GLU A 6 -33.65 15.66 -5.55
C GLU A 6 -33.04 14.80 -4.46
N LYS A 7 -33.90 14.08 -3.75
CA LYS A 7 -33.54 13.20 -2.65
C LYS A 7 -32.63 12.10 -3.20
N LYS A 8 -31.32 12.38 -3.28
CA LYS A 8 -30.31 11.50 -3.86
C LYS A 8 -30.33 10.22 -3.04
N LEU A 9 -30.66 9.12 -3.73
CA LEU A 9 -30.59 7.77 -3.21
C LEU A 9 -29.14 7.49 -2.81
N SER A 10 -28.91 6.47 -1.98
CA SER A 10 -27.60 5.99 -1.56
C SER A 10 -26.52 6.13 -2.64
N GLU A 11 -25.35 6.62 -2.27
CA GLU A 11 -24.23 6.86 -3.19
C GLU A 11 -22.98 6.05 -2.80
N LEU A 12 -22.11 5.81 -3.78
CA LEU A 12 -20.76 5.33 -3.56
C LEU A 12 -19.79 6.51 -3.44
N LEU A 13 -19.37 6.85 -2.22
CA LEU A 13 -18.31 7.81 -1.96
C LEU A 13 -16.95 7.16 -2.21
N VAL A 14 -16.13 7.77 -3.07
CA VAL A 14 -14.81 7.26 -3.42
C VAL A 14 -13.74 8.25 -3.00
N LEU A 15 -12.93 7.88 -2.01
CA LEU A 15 -11.84 8.73 -1.53
C LEU A 15 -10.65 8.64 -2.49
N VAL A 16 -10.14 9.81 -2.89
CA VAL A 16 -9.02 9.94 -3.83
C VAL A 16 -7.84 10.61 -3.14
N PRO A 17 -6.74 9.88 -2.90
CA PRO A 17 -5.54 10.45 -2.29
C PRO A 17 -4.87 11.47 -3.22
N GLU A 18 -4.17 12.43 -2.61
CA GLU A 18 -3.38 13.44 -3.33
C GLU A 18 -2.21 12.80 -4.11
N GLY A 19 -1.63 11.71 -3.59
CA GLY A 19 -0.50 10.99 -4.18
C GLY A 19 -0.83 10.07 -5.36
N ASP A 20 0.19 9.35 -5.85
CA ASP A 20 0.06 8.44 -6.99
C ASP A 20 -1.04 7.39 -6.75
N LEU A 21 -1.91 7.23 -7.74
CA LEU A 21 -3.00 6.28 -7.73
C LEU A 21 -3.06 5.63 -9.11
N ASP A 22 -3.22 4.31 -9.16
CA ASP A 22 -3.58 3.63 -10.40
C ASP A 22 -5.03 3.99 -10.77
N GLU A 23 -5.19 5.14 -11.44
CA GLU A 23 -6.50 5.73 -11.76
C GLU A 23 -7.39 4.76 -12.54
N VAL A 24 -6.81 4.00 -13.47
CA VAL A 24 -7.56 3.06 -14.31
C VAL A 24 -8.07 1.89 -13.50
N ARG A 25 -7.21 1.28 -12.69
CA ARG A 25 -7.61 0.14 -11.85
C ARG A 25 -8.59 0.57 -10.78
N TYR A 26 -8.40 1.76 -10.20
CA TYR A 26 -9.26 2.32 -9.18
C TYR A 26 -10.65 2.67 -9.73
N ALA A 27 -10.73 3.37 -10.87
CA ALA A 27 -11.99 3.67 -11.55
C ALA A 27 -12.74 2.39 -11.95
N LYS A 28 -12.05 1.38 -12.49
CA LYS A 28 -12.68 0.07 -12.80
C LYS A 28 -13.29 -0.59 -11.57
N LYS A 29 -12.62 -0.50 -10.42
CA LYS A 29 -13.12 -1.08 -9.16
C LYS A 29 -14.32 -0.30 -8.63
N ALA A 30 -14.24 1.04 -8.63
CA ALA A 30 -15.35 1.91 -8.27
C ALA A 30 -16.58 1.63 -9.15
N ARG A 31 -16.40 1.58 -10.48
CA ARG A 31 -17.45 1.23 -11.43
C ARG A 31 -18.06 -0.14 -11.15
N ALA A 32 -17.25 -1.16 -10.89
CA ALA A 32 -17.76 -2.50 -10.61
C ALA A 32 -18.63 -2.53 -9.34
N LEU A 33 -18.24 -1.78 -8.30
CA LEU A 33 -19.01 -1.64 -7.07
C LEU A 33 -20.31 -0.86 -7.32
N ALA A 34 -20.21 0.33 -7.91
CA ALA A 34 -21.36 1.18 -8.26
C ALA A 34 -22.41 0.40 -9.06
N LYS A 35 -21.97 -0.34 -10.09
CA LYS A 35 -22.86 -1.20 -10.90
C LYS A 35 -23.48 -2.35 -10.09
N SER A 36 -22.74 -2.98 -9.19
CA SER A 36 -23.27 -4.07 -8.37
C SER A 36 -24.37 -3.61 -7.41
N TYR A 37 -24.24 -2.40 -6.87
CA TYR A 37 -25.18 -1.82 -5.92
C TYR A 37 -26.20 -0.87 -6.54
N HIS A 38 -26.07 -0.58 -7.85
CA HIS A 38 -26.91 0.37 -8.59
C HIS A 38 -26.87 1.78 -7.96
N LEU A 39 -25.66 2.23 -7.62
CA LEU A 39 -25.40 3.52 -6.96
C LEU A 39 -24.67 4.46 -7.90
N ASP A 40 -24.95 5.76 -7.75
CA ASP A 40 -24.12 6.81 -8.35
C ASP A 40 -22.80 6.95 -7.58
N THR A 41 -21.77 7.46 -8.26
CA THR A 41 -20.42 7.54 -7.70
C THR A 41 -20.00 8.98 -7.45
N THR A 42 -19.56 9.28 -6.23
CA THR A 42 -19.07 10.60 -5.85
C THR A 42 -17.60 10.52 -5.45
N TYR A 43 -16.71 11.08 -6.28
CA TYR A 43 -15.28 11.13 -6.00
C TYR A 43 -14.93 12.32 -5.11
N ILE A 44 -14.20 12.09 -4.03
CA ILE A 44 -13.79 13.16 -3.11
C ILE A 44 -12.26 13.19 -3.04
N GLY A 45 -11.68 14.30 -3.49
CA GLY A 45 -10.26 14.58 -3.36
C GLY A 45 -10.00 15.59 -2.24
N MET A 46 -9.00 15.32 -1.42
CA MET A 46 -8.51 16.25 -0.40
C MET A 46 -7.29 16.99 -0.94
N VAL A 47 -7.24 18.30 -0.70
CA VAL A 47 -6.15 19.18 -1.14
C VAL A 47 -5.54 19.89 0.05
N GLN A 48 -4.24 19.68 0.26
CA GLN A 48 -3.49 20.33 1.34
C GLN A 48 -2.84 21.65 0.91
N SER A 49 -2.58 21.85 -0.39
CA SER A 49 -1.88 23.03 -0.90
C SER A 49 -2.53 23.58 -2.17
N ALA A 50 -2.37 24.87 -2.43
CA ALA A 50 -2.85 25.46 -3.68
C ALA A 50 -2.16 24.85 -4.92
N ASP A 51 -0.90 24.43 -4.78
CA ASP A 51 -0.10 23.87 -5.86
C ASP A 51 -0.65 22.51 -6.33
N SER A 52 -1.16 21.69 -5.40
CA SER A 52 -1.71 20.36 -5.70
C SER A 52 -3.19 20.36 -6.08
N GLU A 53 -3.88 21.50 -5.99
CA GLU A 53 -5.31 21.59 -6.31
C GLU A 53 -5.59 21.22 -7.77
N MET A 54 -4.82 21.78 -8.70
CA MET A 54 -5.01 21.57 -10.13
C MET A 54 -4.76 20.11 -10.52
N GLU A 55 -3.74 19.49 -9.93
CA GLU A 55 -3.42 18.09 -10.16
C GLU A 55 -4.54 17.18 -9.63
N THR A 56 -4.97 17.40 -8.40
CA THR A 56 -6.06 16.65 -7.76
C THR A 56 -7.35 16.79 -8.55
N ARG A 57 -7.71 18.01 -8.99
CA ARG A 57 -8.88 18.24 -9.83
C ARG A 57 -8.81 17.47 -11.15
N ARG A 58 -7.66 17.48 -11.83
CA ARG A 58 -7.47 16.70 -13.08
C ARG A 58 -7.60 15.19 -12.84
N LYS A 59 -7.11 14.71 -11.70
CA LYS A 59 -7.23 13.30 -11.29
C LYS A 59 -8.70 12.93 -11.05
N LEU A 60 -9.44 13.76 -10.34
CA LEU A 60 -10.88 13.57 -10.10
C LEU A 60 -11.70 13.54 -11.40
N ILE A 61 -11.45 14.48 -12.32
CA ILE A 61 -12.11 14.51 -13.64
C ILE A 61 -11.83 13.24 -14.44
N ARG A 62 -10.58 12.76 -14.41
CA ARG A 62 -10.21 11.50 -15.08
C ARG A 62 -10.95 10.31 -14.47
N LEU A 63 -10.95 10.19 -13.15
CA LEU A 63 -11.65 9.11 -12.45
C LEU A 63 -13.16 9.13 -12.70
N SER A 64 -13.80 10.31 -12.69
CA SER A 64 -15.23 10.43 -12.98
C SER A 64 -15.54 10.02 -14.41
N SER A 65 -14.77 10.52 -15.39
CA SER A 65 -14.95 10.17 -16.80
C SER A 65 -14.71 8.70 -17.13
N LEU A 66 -13.80 8.02 -16.41
CA LEU A 66 -13.56 6.58 -16.56
C LEU A 66 -14.70 5.72 -16.00
N THR A 67 -15.54 6.32 -15.15
CA THR A 67 -16.61 5.65 -14.40
C THR A 67 -17.98 5.91 -15.01
N GLU A 68 -18.18 7.08 -15.62
CA GLU A 68 -19.37 7.45 -16.41
C GLU A 68 -19.52 6.59 -17.66
N ILE A 69 -20.08 5.39 -17.49
CA ILE A 69 -20.46 4.53 -18.60
C ILE A 69 -21.75 3.81 -18.20
N ASP A 70 -22.74 3.84 -19.09
CA ASP A 70 -24.09 3.31 -18.91
C ASP A 70 -24.95 4.21 -17.98
N ASP A 71 -25.63 3.62 -16.98
CA ASP A 71 -26.58 4.29 -16.09
C ASP A 71 -25.96 4.81 -14.78
N VAL A 72 -24.63 4.73 -14.63
CA VAL A 72 -23.93 5.20 -13.41
C VAL A 72 -23.47 6.64 -13.61
N GLN A 73 -24.02 7.58 -12.84
CA GLN A 73 -23.55 8.96 -12.85
C GLN A 73 -22.32 9.12 -11.96
N SER A 74 -21.41 10.02 -12.34
CA SER A 74 -20.26 10.35 -11.51
C SER A 74 -20.16 11.84 -11.24
N GLU A 75 -20.02 12.19 -9.97
CA GLU A 75 -19.72 13.55 -9.53
C GLU A 75 -18.35 13.59 -8.84
N PHE A 76 -17.77 14.78 -8.71
CA PHE A 76 -16.56 14.96 -7.92
C PHE A 76 -16.60 16.22 -7.05
N PHE A 77 -16.03 16.11 -5.86
CA PHE A 77 -15.83 17.19 -4.91
C PHE A 77 -14.36 17.32 -4.54
N LEU A 78 -13.96 18.55 -4.24
CA LEU A 78 -12.61 18.88 -3.84
C LEU A 78 -12.70 19.64 -2.51
N GLU A 79 -12.10 19.06 -1.48
CA GLU A 79 -12.13 19.58 -0.12
C GLU A 79 -10.75 20.12 0.28
N LYS A 80 -10.71 21.31 0.88
CA LYS A 80 -9.48 22.03 1.21
C LYS A 80 -9.28 22.10 2.72
N GLY A 81 -8.10 21.68 3.20
CA GLY A 81 -7.69 21.89 4.58
C GLY A 81 -8.48 21.10 5.64
N SER A 82 -9.27 20.11 5.23
CA SER A 82 -10.00 19.20 6.13
C SER A 82 -9.24 17.90 6.32
N THR A 83 -9.52 17.17 7.40
CA THR A 83 -9.03 15.79 7.55
C THR A 83 -9.99 14.82 6.87
N TRP A 84 -9.52 13.65 6.44
CA TRP A 84 -10.40 12.64 5.84
C TRP A 84 -11.59 12.24 6.72
N PRO A 85 -11.45 12.01 8.05
CA PRO A 85 -12.61 11.80 8.90
C PRO A 85 -13.65 12.92 8.84
N ASP A 86 -13.21 14.18 8.80
CA ASP A 86 -14.11 15.34 8.71
C ASP A 86 -14.82 15.39 7.35
N ILE A 87 -14.08 15.10 6.27
CA ILE A 87 -14.61 15.02 4.90
C ILE A 87 -15.66 13.92 4.80
N VAL A 88 -15.35 12.72 5.30
CA VAL A 88 -16.29 11.60 5.30
C VAL A 88 -17.51 11.96 6.15
N ALA A 89 -17.35 12.54 7.33
CA ALA A 89 -18.47 12.97 8.17
C ALA A 89 -19.36 14.04 7.50
N HIS A 90 -18.81 14.89 6.63
CA HIS A 90 -19.56 15.93 5.93
C HIS A 90 -20.39 15.39 4.76
N HIS A 91 -19.86 14.40 4.04
CA HIS A 91 -20.46 13.90 2.81
C HIS A 91 -21.24 12.59 2.99
N PHE A 92 -20.86 11.76 3.96
CA PHE A 92 -21.45 10.45 4.18
C PHE A 92 -22.84 10.55 4.80
N LYS A 93 -23.82 9.92 4.16
CA LYS A 93 -25.18 9.77 4.67
C LYS A 93 -25.46 8.30 5.02
N PRO A 94 -26.41 8.03 5.93
CA PRO A 94 -26.82 6.66 6.21
C PRO A 94 -27.29 5.95 4.94
N GLY A 95 -26.66 4.80 4.63
CA GLY A 95 -26.93 4.02 3.43
C GLY A 95 -25.97 4.29 2.27
N ASP A 96 -25.03 5.23 2.40
CA ASP A 96 -23.95 5.40 1.44
C ASP A 96 -22.88 4.32 1.64
N HIS A 97 -22.15 4.02 0.57
CA HIS A 97 -20.99 3.13 0.59
C HIS A 97 -19.71 3.92 0.43
N LEU A 98 -18.67 3.56 1.17
CA LEU A 98 -17.37 4.22 1.12
C LEU A 98 -16.33 3.30 0.46
N LEU A 99 -15.67 3.79 -0.57
CA LEU A 99 -14.52 3.16 -1.20
C LEU A 99 -13.24 3.93 -0.82
N CYS A 100 -12.31 3.24 -0.20
CA CYS A 100 -11.05 3.82 0.25
C CYS A 100 -9.87 2.90 -0.14
N PRO A 101 -8.73 3.44 -0.62
CA PRO A 101 -7.50 2.67 -0.71
C PRO A 101 -7.06 2.25 0.69
N ARG A 102 -6.67 0.98 0.87
CA ARG A 102 -6.23 0.48 2.17
C ARG A 102 -5.00 1.23 2.68
N GLU A 103 -4.12 1.60 1.77
CA GLU A 103 -2.90 2.37 2.05
C GLU A 103 -3.23 3.77 2.61
N LEU A 104 -4.39 4.31 2.23
CA LEU A 104 -4.90 5.55 2.81
C LEU A 104 -5.43 5.33 4.23
N GLU A 105 -6.14 4.22 4.49
CA GLU A 105 -6.61 3.88 5.85
C GLU A 105 -5.44 3.74 6.83
N ASP A 106 -4.33 3.11 6.43
CA ASP A 106 -3.14 2.99 7.28
C ASP A 106 -2.53 4.36 7.62
N ALA A 107 -2.52 5.29 6.67
CA ALA A 107 -2.08 6.67 6.90
C ALA A 107 -3.03 7.42 7.86
N LEU A 108 -4.35 7.17 7.74
CA LEU A 108 -5.36 7.75 8.64
C LEU A 108 -5.20 7.24 10.07
N ILE A 109 -5.04 5.94 10.24
CA ILE A 109 -4.84 5.29 11.55
C ILE A 109 -3.54 5.77 12.20
N LYS A 110 -2.46 5.94 11.44
CA LYS A 110 -1.19 6.47 11.97
C LYS A 110 -1.31 7.93 12.44
N SER A 111 -2.16 8.73 11.79
CA SER A 111 -2.35 10.15 12.13
C SER A 111 -3.26 10.39 13.34
N ARG A 112 -4.14 9.43 13.67
CA ARG A 112 -5.06 9.50 14.81
C ARG A 112 -5.21 8.10 15.41
N GLN A 113 -4.60 7.88 16.58
CA GLN A 113 -4.48 6.57 17.25
C GLN A 113 -5.79 5.81 17.52
N ASP A 114 -6.98 6.41 17.37
CA ASP A 114 -8.25 5.81 17.83
C ASP A 114 -9.39 5.76 16.79
N GLN A 115 -9.17 6.13 15.52
CA GLN A 115 -10.27 6.23 14.54
C GLN A 115 -9.98 5.44 13.26
N SER A 116 -10.11 4.11 13.33
CA SER A 116 -10.28 3.33 12.11
C SER A 116 -11.61 3.71 11.46
N LEU A 117 -11.59 4.06 10.18
CA LEU A 117 -12.81 4.37 9.41
C LEU A 117 -13.83 3.24 9.53
N ARG A 118 -13.35 2.00 9.56
CA ARG A 118 -14.16 0.80 9.74
C ARG A 118 -14.88 0.74 11.10
N GLY A 119 -14.24 1.23 12.16
CA GLY A 119 -14.85 1.29 13.49
C GLY A 119 -15.97 2.34 13.60
N GLN A 120 -15.87 3.43 12.82
CA GLN A 120 -16.82 4.54 12.89
C GLN A 120 -17.98 4.40 11.88
N TYR A 121 -17.73 3.85 10.69
CA TYR A 121 -18.69 3.75 9.59
C TYR A 121 -19.12 2.30 9.26
N GLY A 122 -18.57 1.29 9.96
CA GLY A 122 -19.06 -0.08 9.91
C GLY A 122 -18.78 -0.84 8.61
N LEU A 123 -19.76 -1.65 8.18
CA LEU A 123 -19.69 -2.59 7.05
C LEU A 123 -19.70 -1.89 5.68
N ASP A 124 -20.01 -0.60 5.64
CA ASP A 124 -20.18 0.14 4.39
C ASP A 124 -18.85 0.62 3.80
N VAL A 125 -17.73 0.31 4.44
CA VAL A 125 -16.37 0.64 3.98
C VAL A 125 -15.74 -0.53 3.21
N SER A 126 -15.61 -0.35 1.90
CA SER A 126 -14.85 -1.21 1.00
C SER A 126 -13.41 -0.73 0.88
N LEU A 127 -12.48 -1.54 1.39
CA LEU A 127 -11.04 -1.28 1.32
C LEU A 127 -10.45 -1.96 0.09
N VAL A 128 -9.66 -1.22 -0.68
CA VAL A 128 -8.99 -1.77 -1.87
C VAL A 128 -7.48 -1.67 -1.73
N THR A 129 -6.79 -2.78 -1.91
CA THR A 129 -5.33 -2.88 -1.78
C THR A 129 -4.64 -2.85 -3.15
N GLY A 130 -3.41 -2.31 -3.17
CA GLY A 130 -2.55 -2.22 -4.34
C GLY A 130 -2.97 -1.13 -5.31
N MET A 131 -3.57 -0.05 -4.81
CA MET A 131 -4.01 1.09 -5.61
C MET A 131 -3.01 2.25 -5.60
N ILE A 132 -2.25 2.38 -4.51
CA ILE A 132 -1.17 3.35 -4.37
C ILE A 132 0.15 2.60 -4.58
N PRO A 133 1.00 2.97 -5.55
CA PRO A 133 2.32 2.37 -5.66
C PRO A 133 3.15 2.76 -4.43
N PRO A 134 3.98 1.85 -3.89
CA PRO A 134 4.82 2.17 -2.74
C PRO A 134 5.68 3.39 -3.08
N SER A 135 5.76 4.30 -2.12
CA SER A 135 6.49 5.55 -2.26
C SER A 135 7.96 5.28 -2.59
N ARG A 136 8.64 6.25 -3.20
CA ARG A 136 10.05 6.11 -3.57
C ARG A 136 10.94 5.79 -2.36
N ASP A 137 10.59 6.34 -1.20
CA ASP A 137 11.33 6.13 0.05
C ASP A 137 11.12 4.71 0.59
N GLU A 138 9.90 4.17 0.55
CA GLU A 138 9.64 2.77 0.91
C GLU A 138 10.38 1.80 -0.03
N LYS A 139 10.43 2.11 -1.33
CA LYS A 139 11.22 1.33 -2.29
C LYS A 139 12.72 1.37 -1.97
N LEU A 140 13.24 2.52 -1.56
CA LEU A 140 14.63 2.68 -1.16
C LEU A 140 14.95 1.94 0.13
N GLU A 141 14.08 2.01 1.13
CA GLU A 141 14.24 1.27 2.38
C GLU A 141 14.27 -0.23 2.11
N HIS A 142 13.32 -0.73 1.32
CA HIS A 142 13.27 -2.14 0.94
C HIS A 142 14.52 -2.56 0.14
N TRP A 143 15.00 -1.69 -0.75
CA TRP A 143 16.21 -1.94 -1.53
C TRP A 143 17.47 -1.94 -0.66
N LEU A 144 17.60 -1.00 0.28
CA LEU A 144 18.71 -0.93 1.23
C LEU A 144 18.74 -2.14 2.16
N LEU A 145 17.58 -2.54 2.69
CA LEU A 145 17.45 -3.75 3.50
C LEU A 145 17.83 -5.00 2.70
N ASN A 146 17.40 -5.08 1.45
CA ASN A 146 17.78 -6.18 0.57
C ASN A 146 19.30 -6.17 0.29
N MET A 147 19.90 -5.01 0.04
CA MET A 147 21.36 -4.88 -0.10
C MET A 147 22.09 -5.32 1.16
N LEU A 148 21.60 -4.94 2.34
CA LEU A 148 22.19 -5.34 3.62
C LEU A 148 22.11 -6.86 3.82
N ASN A 149 21.01 -7.49 3.41
CA ASN A 149 20.88 -8.94 3.43
C ASN A 149 21.90 -9.63 2.51
N TRP A 150 22.03 -9.16 1.26
CA TRP A 150 23.03 -9.67 0.33
C TRP A 150 24.46 -9.48 0.84
N ALA A 151 24.76 -8.32 1.45
CA ALA A 151 26.04 -8.05 2.08
C ALA A 151 26.34 -9.03 3.23
N GLY A 152 25.35 -9.33 4.07
CA GLY A 152 25.46 -10.32 5.13
C GLY A 152 25.79 -11.73 4.61
N ILE A 153 25.09 -12.17 3.55
CA ILE A 153 25.36 -13.47 2.91
C ILE A 153 26.78 -13.53 2.33
N LEU A 154 27.18 -12.50 1.59
CA LEU A 154 28.53 -12.42 1.01
C LEU A 154 29.63 -12.41 2.09
N LEU A 155 29.37 -11.77 3.22
CA LEU A 155 30.30 -11.76 4.36
C LEU A 155 30.47 -13.17 4.95
N ILE A 156 29.37 -13.89 5.18
CA ILE A 156 29.39 -15.26 5.72
C ILE A 156 30.17 -16.18 4.77
N LEU A 157 29.88 -16.13 3.47
CA LEU A 157 30.59 -16.93 2.46
C LEU A 157 32.07 -16.59 2.39
N SER A 158 32.42 -15.29 2.47
CA SER A 158 33.82 -14.85 2.44
C SER A 158 34.61 -15.36 3.65
N ILE A 159 34.02 -15.31 4.85
CA ILE A 159 34.65 -15.83 6.08
C ILE A 159 34.86 -17.34 5.96
N ALA A 160 33.86 -18.07 5.48
CA ALA A 160 33.92 -19.51 5.40
C ALA A 160 34.93 -19.98 4.34
N PHE A 161 34.98 -19.31 3.18
CA PHE A 161 36.00 -19.54 2.16
C PHE A 161 37.44 -19.31 2.67
N ILE A 162 37.65 -18.26 3.49
CA ILE A 162 38.96 -18.01 4.12
C ILE A 162 39.31 -19.13 5.11
N LEU A 163 38.33 -19.63 5.87
CA LEU A 163 38.53 -20.76 6.78
C LEU A 163 38.89 -22.04 6.03
N GLU A 164 38.21 -22.35 4.92
CA GLU A 164 38.52 -23.49 4.05
C GLU A 164 39.95 -23.42 3.51
N ILE A 165 40.38 -22.28 3.00
CA ILE A 165 41.76 -22.08 2.50
C ILE A 165 42.79 -22.35 3.60
N ASN A 166 42.53 -21.89 4.83
CA ASN A 166 43.44 -22.10 5.94
C ASN A 166 43.48 -23.56 6.39
N PHE A 167 42.34 -24.26 6.38
CA PHE A 167 42.26 -25.68 6.70
C PHE A 167 42.97 -26.54 5.65
N ASP A 168 42.79 -26.22 4.37
CA ASP A 168 43.41 -26.96 3.26
C ASP A 168 44.94 -26.90 3.34
N ARG A 169 45.50 -25.76 3.77
CA ARG A 169 46.95 -25.62 3.97
C ARG A 169 47.52 -26.44 5.12
N GLN A 170 46.71 -26.82 6.11
CA GLN A 170 47.18 -27.46 7.35
C GLN A 170 46.91 -28.97 7.42
N THR A 171 46.03 -29.51 6.58
CA THR A 171 45.59 -30.92 6.69
C THR A 171 45.77 -31.70 5.40
N ILE A 172 46.34 -32.91 5.52
CA ILE A 172 46.48 -33.86 4.42
C ILE A 172 45.70 -35.13 4.78
N GLY A 173 44.94 -35.68 3.82
CA GLY A 173 44.25 -36.97 3.97
C GLY A 173 42.80 -36.87 4.45
N ALA A 174 42.29 -37.94 5.08
CA ALA A 174 40.86 -38.10 5.41
C ALA A 174 40.30 -37.03 6.37
N LEU A 175 41.15 -36.45 7.23
CA LEU A 175 40.77 -35.36 8.14
C LEU A 175 40.29 -34.11 7.40
N ARG A 176 40.82 -33.84 6.20
CA ARG A 176 40.40 -32.74 5.33
C ARG A 176 38.95 -32.91 4.90
N ILE A 177 38.59 -34.08 4.38
CA ILE A 177 37.24 -34.36 3.88
C ILE A 177 36.20 -34.20 5.00
N THR A 178 36.50 -34.70 6.20
CA THR A 178 35.60 -34.50 7.36
C THR A 178 35.49 -33.04 7.79
N GLY A 179 36.58 -32.27 7.71
CA GLY A 179 36.59 -30.84 8.00
C GLY A 179 35.72 -30.06 7.03
N ASP A 180 35.90 -30.29 5.72
CA ASP A 180 35.16 -29.61 4.66
C ASP A 180 33.65 -29.86 4.78
N VAL A 181 33.24 -31.11 5.05
CA VAL A 181 31.81 -31.45 5.26
C VAL A 181 31.23 -30.76 6.49
N MET A 182 32.01 -30.66 7.57
CA MET A 182 31.56 -30.00 8.80
C MET A 182 31.42 -28.48 8.63
N ILE A 183 32.37 -27.85 7.91
CA ILE A 183 32.33 -26.42 7.59
C ILE A 183 31.12 -26.12 6.69
N ALA A 184 30.92 -26.89 5.62
CA ALA A 184 29.76 -26.76 4.74
C ALA A 184 28.44 -26.94 5.51
N GLY A 185 28.37 -27.91 6.42
CA GLY A 185 27.22 -28.08 7.31
C GLY A 185 26.94 -26.85 8.19
N LEU A 186 28.00 -26.24 8.72
CA LEU A 186 27.89 -25.04 9.56
C LEU A 186 27.46 -23.81 8.74
N GLU A 187 27.98 -23.63 7.53
CA GLU A 187 27.53 -22.57 6.61
C GLU A 187 26.02 -22.64 6.34
N VAL A 188 25.51 -23.84 6.04
CA VAL A 188 24.08 -24.04 5.79
C VAL A 188 23.25 -23.66 7.02
N ILE A 189 23.69 -24.06 8.23
CA ILE A 189 23.00 -23.71 9.48
C ILE A 189 23.01 -22.19 9.71
N VAL A 190 24.14 -21.53 9.47
CA VAL A 190 24.28 -20.08 9.64
C VAL A 190 23.41 -19.33 8.63
N LEU A 191 23.42 -19.74 7.36
CA LEU A 191 22.58 -19.14 6.31
C LEU A 191 21.09 -19.31 6.60
N VAL A 192 20.66 -20.49 7.02
CA VAL A 192 19.25 -20.74 7.41
C VAL A 192 18.87 -19.89 8.62
N SER A 193 19.76 -19.76 9.60
CA SER A 193 19.53 -18.95 10.80
C SER A 193 19.44 -17.46 10.46
N TRP A 194 20.32 -16.96 9.60
CA TRP A 194 20.31 -15.59 9.10
C TRP A 194 19.02 -15.29 8.33
N TYR A 195 18.62 -16.17 7.40
CA TYR A 195 17.39 -16.02 6.64
C TYR A 195 16.15 -15.95 7.55
N LYS A 196 16.07 -16.82 8.56
CA LYS A 196 14.98 -16.81 9.54
C LYS A 196 14.98 -15.54 10.40
N LEU A 197 16.17 -15.08 10.83
CA LEU A 197 16.30 -13.84 11.59
C LEU A 197 15.83 -12.64 10.75
N PHE A 198 16.24 -12.57 9.49
CA PHE A 198 15.87 -11.50 8.57
C PHE A 198 14.36 -11.49 8.29
N GLN A 199 13.74 -12.66 8.06
CA GLN A 199 12.28 -12.77 7.95
C GLN A 199 11.55 -12.27 9.22
N LYS A 200 12.08 -12.58 10.40
CA LYS A 200 11.47 -12.14 11.67
C LYS A 200 11.57 -10.64 11.89
N ILE A 201 12.59 -9.97 11.35
CA ILE A 201 12.71 -8.51 11.39
C ILE A 201 11.69 -7.85 10.44
N HIS A 202 11.24 -8.59 9.42
CA HIS A 202 10.37 -8.07 8.37
C HIS A 202 8.86 -8.30 8.60
N ASN A 203 8.50 -9.29 9.43
CA ASN A 203 7.12 -9.57 9.86
C ASN A 203 6.79 -8.84 11.17
#